data_AF-A0A943PFP6-F1
#
_entry.id   AF-A0A943PFP6-F1
#
_cell.length_a   1.000
_cell.length_b   1.000
_cell.length_c   1.000
_cell.angle_alpha   90.00
_cell.angle_beta   90.00
_cell.angle_gamma   90.00
#
_symmetry.space_group_name_H-M   'P 1'
#
loop_
_entity.id
_entity.type
_entity.pdbx_description
1 polymer ?
#
loop_
_entity_poly.entity_id
_entity_poly.type
_entity_poly.pdbx_seq_one_letter_code
_entity_poly.pdbx_strand_id
1 'polypeptide(L)'
;MGFFKITTREGPGVSKDEARSPTLIRFFKVLGTHFWQMVVLNALYVFACLPIVTIGPATAGLTYVLRNFSQGKPVEPFNDFFGKCKEHFKQGVIVTIFNIVFIAAALFAAYAWSSDEMQVSSLFRTVALVVVFFVMIIWVFANY
;
A
#
# COMPACT_ATOMS: atom_id res chain seq x y z
N MET A 1 -14.85 16.97 20.58
CA MET A 1 -13.42 16.83 20.22
C MET A 1 -13.29 16.97 18.71
N GLY A 2 -12.89 18.16 18.24
CA GLY A 2 -13.14 18.64 16.86
C GLY A 2 -11.90 18.97 16.04
N PHE A 3 -10.74 18.38 16.34
CA PHE A 3 -9.47 18.75 15.70
C PHE A 3 -9.14 18.01 14.38
N PHE A 4 -9.93 16.99 13.99
CA PHE A 4 -9.67 16.18 12.77
C PHE A 4 -10.85 16.08 11.80
N LYS A 5 -11.90 16.90 11.97
CA LYS A 5 -12.98 17.03 10.97
C LYS A 5 -12.59 18.00 9.86
N ILE A 6 -11.63 17.59 9.02
CA ILE A 6 -11.39 18.23 7.72
C ILE A 6 -12.25 17.48 6.72
N THR A 7 -13.57 17.68 6.76
CA THR A 7 -14.48 17.21 5.71
C THR A 7 -14.24 18.03 4.47
N THR A 8 -13.89 17.37 3.36
CA THR A 8 -13.92 18.02 2.05
C THR A 8 -15.36 18.47 1.81
N ARG A 9 -15.60 19.78 1.68
CA ARG A 9 -16.83 20.25 1.05
C ARG A 9 -16.87 19.63 -0.34
N GLU A 10 -18.04 19.14 -0.74
CA GLU A 10 -18.27 18.50 -2.04
C GLU A 10 -17.59 19.35 -3.12
N GLY A 11 -16.48 18.84 -3.67
CA GLY A 11 -15.96 19.39 -4.91
C GLY A 11 -17.11 19.29 -5.93
N PRO A 12 -17.32 20.30 -6.79
CA PRO A 12 -18.43 20.29 -7.75
C PRO A 12 -18.52 18.91 -8.37
N GLY A 13 -19.63 18.20 -8.09
CA GLY A 13 -19.79 16.83 -8.53
C GLY A 13 -19.53 16.81 -10.04
N VAL A 14 -18.49 16.10 -10.46
CA VAL A 14 -18.07 16.08 -11.87
C VAL A 14 -19.29 15.63 -12.67
N SER A 15 -19.88 16.55 -13.42
CA SER A 15 -21.00 16.24 -14.29
C SER A 15 -20.53 15.19 -15.29
N LYS A 16 -21.40 14.24 -15.64
CA LYS A 16 -21.06 13.19 -16.61
C LYS A 16 -20.67 13.75 -17.99
N ASP A 17 -20.91 15.05 -18.21
CA ASP A 17 -20.70 15.80 -19.46
C ASP A 17 -19.67 16.95 -19.35
N GLU A 18 -18.78 16.97 -18.35
CA GLU A 18 -17.67 17.92 -18.32
C GLU A 18 -16.55 17.48 -19.28
N ALA A 19 -16.10 18.36 -20.18
CA ALA A 19 -15.06 18.07 -21.16
C ALA A 19 -13.82 17.45 -20.47
N ARG A 20 -13.46 16.24 -20.89
CA ARG A 20 -12.44 15.39 -20.26
C ARG A 20 -11.09 16.10 -20.25
N SER A 21 -10.78 16.84 -19.18
CA SER A 21 -9.47 17.48 -19.03
C SER A 21 -8.34 16.43 -19.13
N PRO A 22 -7.15 16.81 -19.65
CA PRO A 22 -6.04 15.89 -19.75
C PRO A 22 -5.74 15.25 -18.39
N THR A 23 -5.43 13.95 -18.37
CA THR A 23 -5.16 13.16 -17.16
C THR A 23 -4.18 13.84 -16.19
N LEU A 24 -3.15 14.52 -16.74
CA LEU A 24 -2.16 15.25 -15.96
C LEU A 24 -2.76 16.47 -15.23
N ILE A 25 -3.62 17.25 -15.89
CA ILE A 25 -4.25 18.43 -15.27
C ILE A 25 -5.15 18.00 -14.11
N ARG A 26 -5.85 16.86 -14.26
CA ARG A 26 -6.67 16.29 -13.20
C ARG A 26 -5.82 15.84 -12.01
N PHE A 27 -4.69 15.19 -12.25
CA PHE A 27 -3.74 14.78 -11.21
C PHE A 27 -3.25 15.98 -10.39
N PHE A 28 -2.73 17.02 -11.06
CA PHE A 28 -2.25 18.23 -10.36
C PHE A 28 -3.35 18.99 -9.64
N LYS A 29 -4.57 19.02 -10.18
CA LYS A 29 -5.74 19.61 -9.51
C LYS A 29 -6.07 18.86 -8.21
N VAL A 30 -6.12 17.53 -8.24
CA VAL A 30 -6.40 16.70 -7.05
C VAL A 30 -5.28 16.84 -6.03
N LEU A 31 -4.02 16.76 -6.47
CA LEU A 31 -2.83 16.89 -5.63
C LEU A 31 -2.79 18.25 -4.92
N GLY A 32 -3.01 19.35 -5.63
CA GLY A 32 -3.01 20.68 -5.04
C GLY A 32 -4.18 20.95 -4.10
N THR A 33 -5.38 20.43 -4.42
CA THR A 33 -6.58 20.68 -3.61
C THR A 33 -6.59 19.86 -2.32
N HIS A 34 -6.08 18.62 -2.36
CA HIS A 34 -6.13 17.67 -1.24
C HIS A 34 -4.75 17.45 -0.59
N PHE A 35 -3.77 18.32 -0.89
CA PHE A 35 -2.37 18.18 -0.45
C PHE A 35 -2.26 17.92 1.05
N TRP A 36 -2.89 18.77 1.87
CA TRP A 36 -2.86 18.64 3.33
C TRP A 36 -3.49 17.35 3.85
N GLN A 37 -4.54 16.86 3.19
CA GLN A 37 -5.18 15.61 3.56
C GLN A 37 -4.31 14.40 3.20
N MET A 38 -3.58 14.46 2.08
CA MET A 38 -2.59 13.45 1.74
C MET A 38 -1.42 13.43 2.73
N VAL A 39 -0.98 14.60 3.22
CA VAL A 39 0.04 14.68 4.29
C VAL A 39 -0.45 14.01 5.57
N VAL A 40 -1.67 14.33 6.01
CA VAL A 40 -2.27 13.68 7.19
C VAL A 40 -2.45 12.18 6.98
N LEU A 41 -2.91 11.75 5.81
CA LEU A 41 -3.09 10.34 5.48
C LEU A 41 -1.76 9.56 5.51
N ASN A 42 -0.68 10.14 4.99
CA ASN A 42 0.66 9.54 5.08
C ASN A 42 1.16 9.47 6.52
N ALA A 43 0.91 10.51 7.33
CA ALA A 43 1.24 10.46 8.76
C ALA A 43 0.45 9.33 9.46
N LEU A 44 -0.86 9.22 9.22
CA LEU A 44 -1.70 8.13 9.73
C LEU A 44 -1.18 6.76 9.30
N TYR A 45 -0.76 6.62 8.04
CA TYR A 45 -0.16 5.39 7.53
C TYR A 45 1.13 5.04 8.30
N VAL A 46 2.06 5.98 8.48
CA VAL A 46 3.30 5.73 9.25
C VAL A 46 3.00 5.30 10.68
N PHE A 47 2.07 5.99 11.36
CA PHE A 47 1.65 5.60 12.72
C PHE A 47 0.97 4.24 12.75
N ALA A 48 0.12 3.94 11.77
CA ALA A 48 -0.56 2.66 11.66
C ALA A 48 0.38 1.51 11.26
N CYS A 49 1.54 1.79 10.66
CA CYS A 49 2.54 0.78 10.31
C CYS A 49 3.57 0.52 11.43
N LEU A 50 3.49 1.22 12.58
CA LEU A 50 4.40 1.00 13.71
C LEU A 50 4.38 -0.46 14.19
N PRO A 51 3.21 -1.11 14.36
CA PRO A 51 3.16 -2.56 14.41
C PRO A 51 3.39 -3.14 13.00
N ILE A 52 4.38 -4.02 12.85
CA ILE A 52 4.64 -4.69 11.57
C ILE A 52 3.40 -5.45 11.07
N VAL A 53 2.56 -5.96 11.98
CA VAL A 53 1.34 -6.71 11.64
C VAL A 53 0.22 -5.85 11.03
N THR A 54 0.31 -4.52 11.14
CA THR A 54 -0.72 -3.59 10.67
C THR A 54 -0.40 -2.93 9.33
N ILE A 55 0.73 -3.26 8.67
CA ILE A 55 1.07 -2.65 7.37
C ILE A 55 0.06 -3.08 6.29
N GLY A 56 -0.43 -4.32 6.30
CA GLY A 56 -1.46 -4.78 5.36
C GLY A 56 -2.78 -4.02 5.51
N PRO A 57 -3.41 -3.99 6.71
CA PRO A 57 -4.60 -3.18 6.96
C PRO A 57 -4.39 -1.68 6.67
N ALA A 58 -3.24 -1.11 7.05
CA ALA A 58 -2.89 0.29 6.79
C ALA A 58 -2.82 0.58 5.28
N THR A 59 -2.24 -0.32 4.49
CA THR A 59 -2.16 -0.20 3.03
C THR A 59 -3.54 -0.27 2.39
N ALA A 60 -4.43 -1.14 2.90
CA ALA A 60 -5.83 -1.19 2.44
C ALA A 60 -6.59 0.12 2.72
N GLY A 61 -6.43 0.70 3.92
CA GLY A 61 -7.01 2.00 4.28
C GLY A 61 -6.47 3.15 3.43
N LEU A 62 -5.17 3.16 3.19
CA LEU A 62 -4.49 4.14 2.34
C LEU A 62 -5.01 4.10 0.89
N THR A 63 -5.05 2.92 0.29
CA THR A 63 -5.54 2.71 -1.09
C THR A 63 -7.01 3.11 -1.24
N TYR A 64 -7.84 2.84 -0.22
CA TYR A 64 -9.24 3.26 -0.24
C TYR A 64 -9.40 4.79 -0.28
N VAL A 65 -8.71 5.50 0.62
CA VAL A 65 -8.79 6.97 0.70
C VAL A 65 -8.23 7.62 -0.58
N LEU A 66 -7.10 7.14 -1.09
CA LEU A 66 -6.50 7.61 -2.35
C LEU A 66 -7.43 7.38 -3.55
N ARG A 67 -8.09 6.22 -3.62
CA ARG A 67 -9.06 5.93 -4.66
C ARG A 67 -10.25 6.89 -4.61
N ASN A 68 -10.74 7.20 -3.41
CA ASN A 68 -11.85 8.15 -3.25
C ASN A 68 -11.45 9.59 -3.61
N PHE A 69 -10.21 10.02 -3.33
CA PHE A 69 -9.67 11.29 -3.82
C PHE A 69 -9.65 11.36 -5.35
N SER A 70 -9.24 10.28 -6.03
CA SER A 70 -9.27 10.20 -7.50
C SER A 70 -10.70 10.23 -8.06
N GLN A 71 -11.67 9.66 -7.33
CA GLN A 71 -13.08 9.67 -7.69
C GLN A 71 -13.80 10.98 -7.32
N GLY A 72 -13.14 11.91 -6.62
CA GLY A 72 -13.76 13.16 -6.16
C GLY A 72 -14.88 12.95 -5.13
N LYS A 73 -14.90 11.79 -4.46
CA LYS A 73 -15.88 11.51 -3.40
C LYS A 73 -15.47 12.24 -2.12
N PRO A 74 -16.41 12.69 -1.28
CA PRO A 74 -16.07 13.26 0.01
C PRO A 74 -15.39 12.19 0.89
N VAL A 75 -14.27 12.56 1.51
CA VAL A 75 -13.49 11.64 2.35
C VAL A 75 -13.07 12.35 3.63
N GLU A 76 -13.24 11.68 4.76
CA GLU A 76 -12.66 12.08 6.05
C GLU A 76 -11.40 11.23 6.29
N PRO A 77 -10.18 11.78 6.09
CA PRO A 77 -8.95 10.99 6.07
C PRO A 77 -8.71 10.14 7.31
N PHE A 78 -9.16 10.60 8.49
CA PHE A 78 -8.99 9.87 9.74
C PHE A 78 -10.02 8.73 9.89
N ASN A 79 -11.30 9.04 9.81
CA ASN A 79 -12.38 8.07 10.05
C ASN A 79 -12.44 7.00 8.95
N ASP A 80 -12.26 7.40 7.69
CA ASP A 80 -12.32 6.47 6.56
C ASP A 80 -11.11 5.54 6.54
N PHE A 81 -9.93 6.06 6.91
CA PHE A 81 -8.72 5.25 7.04
C PHE A 81 -8.89 4.18 8.13
N PHE A 82 -9.20 4.58 9.37
CA PHE A 82 -9.35 3.62 10.48
C PHE A 82 -10.57 2.70 10.31
N GLY A 83 -11.66 3.21 9.72
CA GLY A 83 -12.84 2.42 9.38
C GLY A 83 -12.48 1.27 8.44
N LYS A 84 -11.79 1.57 7.33
CA LYS A 84 -11.36 0.53 6.37
C LYS A 84 -10.23 -0.36 6.88
N CYS A 85 -9.30 0.18 7.66
CA CYS A 85 -8.30 -0.64 8.35
C CYS A 85 -8.97 -1.69 9.25
N LYS A 86 -10.03 -1.32 9.98
CA LYS A 86 -10.75 -2.23 10.89
C LYS A 86 -11.62 -3.23 10.14
N GLU A 87 -12.29 -2.81 9.08
CA GLU A 87 -13.14 -3.67 8.25
C GLU A 87 -12.34 -4.81 7.61
N HIS A 88 -11.17 -4.51 7.05
CA HIS A 88 -10.30 -5.49 6.42
C HIS A 88 -9.15 -6.00 7.31
N PHE A 89 -9.21 -5.76 8.63
CA PHE A 89 -8.11 -6.06 9.53
C PHE A 89 -7.65 -7.51 9.45
N LYS A 90 -8.59 -8.47 9.48
CA LYS A 90 -8.27 -9.91 9.40
C LYS A 90 -7.62 -10.28 8.07
N GLN A 91 -8.13 -9.76 6.95
CA GLN A 91 -7.59 -10.02 5.62
C GLN A 91 -6.20 -9.39 5.45
N GLY A 92 -6.04 -8.13 5.88
CA GLY A 92 -4.78 -7.42 5.82
C GLY A 92 -3.69 -8.06 6.69
N VAL A 93 -4.04 -8.55 7.88
CA VAL A 93 -3.08 -9.28 8.74
C VAL A 93 -2.63 -10.58 8.08
N ILE A 94 -3.55 -11.34 7.46
CA ILE A 94 -3.20 -12.57 6.74
C ILE A 94 -2.20 -12.26 5.60
N VAL A 95 -2.48 -11.23 4.79
CA VAL A 95 -1.57 -10.79 3.73
C VAL A 95 -0.21 -10.40 4.30
N THR A 96 -0.19 -9.69 5.43
CA THR A 96 1.07 -9.29 6.10
C THR A 96 1.87 -10.48 6.61
N ILE A 97 1.22 -11.51 7.15
CA ILE A 97 1.89 -12.75 7.57
C ILE A 97 2.51 -13.46 6.36
N PHE A 98 1.76 -13.60 5.26
CA PHE A 98 2.32 -14.15 4.02
C PHE A 98 3.50 -13.33 3.50
N ASN A 99 3.45 -12.00 3.63
CA ASN A 99 4.55 -11.12 3.27
C ASN A 99 5.81 -11.41 4.09
N ILE A 100 5.68 -11.53 5.41
CA ILE A 100 6.80 -11.81 6.32
C ILE A 100 7.41 -13.18 6.02
N VAL A 101 6.60 -14.21 5.79
CA VAL A 101 7.07 -15.57 5.46
C VAL A 101 7.86 -15.56 4.15
N PHE A 102 7.37 -14.86 3.13
CA PHE A 102 8.07 -14.74 1.84
C PHE A 102 9.43 -14.03 1.97
N ILE A 103 9.47 -12.91 2.71
CA ILE A 103 10.70 -12.17 2.97
C ILE A 103 11.68 -13.03 3.77
N ALA A 104 11.22 -13.74 4.80
CA ALA A 104 12.07 -14.63 5.59
C ALA A 104 12.65 -15.79 4.75
N ALA A 105 11.85 -16.38 3.86
CA ALA A 105 12.31 -17.41 2.94
C ALA A 105 13.36 -16.88 1.95
N ALA A 106 13.18 -15.66 1.44
CA ALA A 106 14.15 -15.01 0.56
C ALA A 106 15.47 -14.70 1.29
N LEU A 107 15.40 -14.21 2.53
CA LEU A 107 16.58 -13.96 3.37
C LEU A 107 17.30 -15.27 3.72
N PHE A 108 16.56 -16.33 4.03
CA PHE A 108 17.13 -17.66 4.28
C PHE A 108 17.83 -18.19 3.02
N ALA A 109 17.22 -18.06 1.85
CA ALA A 109 17.84 -18.44 0.58
C ALA A 109 19.12 -17.63 0.28
N ALA A 110 19.12 -16.32 0.56
CA ALA A 110 20.29 -15.45 0.42
C ALA A 110 21.39 -15.80 1.43
N TYR A 111 21.03 -16.12 2.68
CA TYR A 111 21.99 -16.57 3.68
C TYR A 111 22.59 -17.94 3.32
N ALA A 112 21.74 -18.89 2.93
CA ALA A 112 22.14 -20.23 2.47
C ALA A 112 22.97 -20.19 1.18
N TRP A 113 22.92 -19.09 0.42
CA TRP A 113 23.87 -18.84 -0.66
C TRP A 113 25.25 -18.43 -0.14
N SER A 114 25.27 -17.50 0.83
CA SER A 114 26.50 -16.92 1.35
C SER A 114 27.33 -17.90 2.21
N SER A 115 26.69 -18.90 2.82
CA SER A 115 27.38 -19.95 3.54
C SER A 115 27.93 -20.99 2.57
N ASP A 116 29.25 -21.23 2.56
CA ASP A 116 29.87 -22.25 1.68
C ASP A 116 29.69 -23.71 2.19
N GLU A 117 28.90 -23.87 3.25
CA GLU A 117 28.70 -25.12 4.00
C GLU A 117 27.87 -26.18 3.23
N MET A 118 27.06 -25.77 2.26
CA MET A 118 26.14 -26.67 1.56
C MET A 118 26.85 -27.32 0.36
N GLN A 119 27.01 -28.65 0.37
CA GLN A 119 27.62 -29.46 -0.71
C GLN A 119 26.77 -29.53 -2.00
N VAL A 120 26.24 -28.39 -2.44
CA VAL A 120 25.36 -28.28 -3.60
C VAL A 120 26.14 -27.56 -4.69
N SER A 121 26.11 -28.11 -5.91
CA SER A 121 26.77 -27.51 -7.08
C SER A 121 26.44 -26.02 -7.19
N SER A 122 27.45 -25.19 -7.43
CA SER A 122 27.31 -23.72 -7.51
C SER A 122 26.25 -23.28 -8.53
N LEU A 123 26.11 -24.01 -9.64
CA LEU A 123 25.08 -23.76 -10.64
C LEU A 123 23.66 -23.96 -10.11
N PHE A 124 23.43 -25.00 -9.30
CA PHE A 124 22.10 -25.27 -8.74
C PHE A 124 21.69 -24.21 -7.72
N ARG A 125 22.64 -23.72 -6.92
CA ARG A 125 22.41 -22.57 -6.03
C ARG A 125 21.99 -21.34 -6.83
N THR A 126 22.73 -20.99 -7.91
CA THR A 126 22.44 -19.87 -8.83
C THR A 126 21.05 -19.91 -9.39
N VAL A 127 20.65 -21.04 -9.95
CA VAL A 127 19.32 -21.18 -10.53
C VAL A 127 18.24 -21.04 -9.45
N ALA A 128 18.42 -21.64 -8.27
CA ALA A 128 17.45 -21.54 -7.17
C ALA A 128 17.24 -20.10 -6.68
N LEU A 129 18.31 -19.32 -6.51
CA LEU A 129 18.22 -17.91 -6.06
C LEU A 129 17.52 -17.03 -7.10
N VAL A 130 17.85 -17.22 -8.38
CA VAL A 130 17.18 -16.51 -9.48
C VAL A 130 15.68 -16.82 -9.51
N VAL A 131 15.29 -18.08 -9.35
CA VAL A 131 13.88 -18.48 -9.30
C VAL A 131 13.16 -17.84 -8.12
N VAL A 132 13.76 -17.86 -6.92
CA VAL A 132 13.18 -17.20 -5.72
C VAL A 132 13.01 -15.69 -5.95
N PHE A 133 13.99 -15.04 -6.60
CA PHE A 133 13.91 -13.63 -6.93
C PHE A 133 12.79 -13.31 -7.92
N PHE A 134 12.61 -14.11 -8.96
CA PHE A 134 11.49 -13.98 -9.90
C PHE A 134 10.14 -14.17 -9.23
N VAL A 135 10.01 -15.18 -8.36
CA VAL A 135 8.77 -15.42 -7.60
C VAL A 135 8.47 -14.26 -6.66
N MET A 136 9.49 -13.68 -6.01
CA MET A 136 9.35 -12.45 -5.21
C MET A 136 8.84 -11.28 -6.05
N ILE A 137 9.40 -11.05 -7.24
CA ILE A 137 8.94 -9.97 -8.14
C ILE A 137 7.47 -10.15 -8.52
N ILE A 138 7.08 -11.35 -8.95
CA ILE A 138 5.69 -11.66 -9.33
C ILE A 138 4.75 -11.40 -8.16
N TRP A 139 5.14 -11.84 -6.97
CA TRP A 139 4.32 -11.69 -5.78
C TRP A 139 4.24 -10.23 -5.29
N VAL A 140 5.29 -9.43 -5.48
CA VAL A 140 5.25 -7.97 -5.26
C VAL A 140 4.25 -7.35 -6.22
N PHE A 141 4.31 -7.67 -7.51
CA PHE A 141 3.34 -7.17 -8.49
C PHE A 141 1.90 -7.62 -8.22
N ALA A 142 1.69 -8.80 -7.65
CA ALA A 142 0.36 -9.27 -7.26
C ALA A 142 -0.24 -8.53 -6.06
N ASN A 143 0.57 -7.80 -5.28
CA ASN A 143 0.12 -7.01 -4.12
C ASN A 143 -0.26 -5.55 -4.46
N TYR A 144 -0.08 -5.09 -5.70
CA TYR A 144 -0.40 -3.72 -6.16
C TYR A 144 -1.43 -3.73 -7.30
#